data_AF-A0A3C0AMY5-F1
#
_entry.id   AF-A0A3C0AMY5-F1
#
_cell.length_a   1.000
_cell.length_b   1.000
_cell.length_c   1.000
_cell.angle_alpha   90.00
_cell.angle_beta   90.00
_cell.angle_gamma   90.00
#
_symmetry.space_group_name_H-M   'P 1'
#
loop_
_entity.id
_entity.type
_entity.pdbx_description
1 polymer ?
#
loop_
_entity_poly.entity_id
_entity_poly.type
_entity_poly.pdbx_seq_one_letter_code
_entity_poly.pdbx_strand_id
1 'polypeptide(L)'
;AYATMKEGKWERKKLTGTQVAGKTLAIIGLGRIGLSVAHRAQGLEMKIIGYDPFMSSERAAEYGIELYKEVDELVKHCDFLTVHTPLTDETRDLINAARIATMRPGVRIINCARGGIVNEDDLADALESGKVAGAACDVFTQEPPENRRLIDAPNMLATPHLGASTDEAQEMVALEAAEIISDFLTKNEIRHAINMIPVSGAEMADLKPHIELGHRLGLFLSQQTKGSLKSVQIQYRGEVADKQTKLITSSFAAGLLSNAFEAEINIVNATVFAKERGIEISESKSTEVGTLSTLITATVETEDGKCSAAGTIFGQDFLRLTRLDEFYLDAYLDGNLLIYRHHDVPGLIGYIGTVLGNHNVNIAHMALGRLQNQPGGEAIAVLNVDGDVPEAAIAEVSNHKDVSCVKLIKMPPATAPLSWLQ
;
A
#
# COMPACT_ATOMS: atom_id res chain seq x y z
N ALA A 1 -13.82 43.96 -16.28
CA ALA A 1 -15.28 44.17 -16.45
C ALA A 1 -16.02 44.27 -15.11
N TYR A 2 -15.97 43.26 -14.24
CA TYR A 2 -16.63 43.30 -12.93
C TYR A 2 -16.12 44.44 -12.03
N ALA A 3 -14.80 44.55 -11.85
CA ALA A 3 -14.18 45.59 -11.01
C ALA A 3 -14.56 47.02 -11.45
N THR A 4 -14.54 47.31 -12.75
CA THR A 4 -14.90 48.63 -13.27
C THR A 4 -16.34 49.03 -12.91
N MET A 5 -17.29 48.08 -12.91
CA MET A 5 -18.67 48.35 -12.49
C MET A 5 -18.77 48.62 -10.99
N LYS A 6 -18.03 47.87 -10.16
CA LYS A 6 -17.95 48.12 -8.70
C LYS A 6 -17.35 49.49 -8.38
N GLU A 7 -16.43 49.95 -9.21
CA GLU A 7 -15.82 51.29 -9.14
C GLU A 7 -16.69 52.40 -9.76
N GLY A 8 -17.90 52.08 -10.27
CA GLY A 8 -18.79 53.05 -10.90
C GLY A 8 -18.38 53.51 -12.31
N LYS A 9 -17.45 52.80 -12.97
CA LYS A 9 -16.97 53.10 -14.32
C LYS A 9 -17.75 52.32 -15.40
N TRP A 10 -18.17 53.01 -16.47
CA TRP A 10 -18.87 52.41 -17.61
C TRP A 10 -17.96 52.29 -18.85
N GLU A 11 -17.19 51.21 -18.93
CA GLU A 11 -16.10 51.03 -19.91
C GLU A 11 -16.50 50.19 -21.15
N ARG A 12 -17.76 50.29 -21.59
CA ARG A 12 -18.31 49.47 -22.71
C ARG A 12 -17.47 49.53 -23.99
N LYS A 13 -16.85 50.67 -24.30
CA LYS A 13 -16.04 50.84 -25.52
C LYS A 13 -14.65 50.22 -25.43
N LYS A 14 -14.14 49.95 -24.22
CA LYS A 14 -12.81 49.38 -23.99
C LYS A 14 -12.84 47.86 -23.79
N LEU A 15 -14.02 47.29 -23.48
CA LEU A 15 -14.18 45.88 -23.14
C LEU A 15 -14.76 45.11 -24.33
N THR A 16 -13.98 44.17 -24.86
CA THR A 16 -14.40 43.27 -25.95
C THR A 16 -14.14 41.83 -25.54
N GLY A 17 -15.17 40.98 -25.63
CA GLY A 17 -15.07 39.55 -25.32
C GLY A 17 -14.59 38.71 -26.49
N THR A 18 -14.45 37.41 -26.25
CA THR A 18 -14.19 36.40 -27.29
C THR A 18 -15.32 35.38 -27.28
N GLN A 19 -15.88 35.11 -28.47
CA GLN A 19 -16.79 33.99 -28.68
C GLN A 19 -16.00 32.67 -28.65
N VAL A 20 -16.51 31.69 -27.91
CA VAL A 20 -15.93 30.33 -27.82
C VAL A 20 -16.46 29.37 -28.90
N ALA A 21 -17.71 29.54 -29.33
CA ALA A 21 -18.31 28.70 -30.37
C ALA A 21 -17.47 28.75 -31.67
N GLY A 22 -17.13 27.56 -32.17
CA GLY A 22 -16.29 27.34 -33.34
C GLY A 22 -14.77 27.43 -33.09
N LYS A 23 -14.33 27.83 -31.89
CA LYS A 23 -12.90 27.87 -31.50
C LYS A 23 -12.39 26.49 -31.10
N THR A 24 -11.07 26.34 -31.13
CA THR A 24 -10.40 25.11 -30.72
C THR A 24 -9.92 25.19 -29.27
N LEU A 25 -10.38 24.25 -28.43
CA LEU A 25 -9.86 24.00 -27.08
C LEU A 25 -8.89 22.81 -27.12
N ALA A 26 -7.64 23.05 -26.72
CA ALA A 26 -6.67 22.01 -26.41
C ALA A 26 -6.78 21.59 -24.94
N ILE A 27 -6.81 20.28 -24.71
CA ILE A 27 -6.85 19.67 -23.38
C ILE A 27 -5.63 18.77 -23.22
N ILE A 28 -4.73 19.12 -22.30
CA ILE A 28 -3.59 18.27 -21.94
C ILE A 28 -3.96 17.49 -20.67
N GLY A 29 -4.01 16.17 -20.79
CA GLY A 29 -4.52 15.26 -19.75
C GLY A 29 -6.01 14.96 -19.97
N LEU A 30 -6.31 13.72 -20.38
CA LEU A 30 -7.65 13.24 -20.71
C LEU A 30 -8.15 12.22 -19.67
N GLY A 31 -7.84 12.49 -18.40
CA GLY A 31 -8.43 11.81 -17.26
C GLY A 31 -9.87 12.25 -16.98
N ARG A 32 -10.41 11.86 -15.82
CA ARG A 32 -11.80 12.14 -15.42
C ARG A 32 -12.19 13.61 -15.57
N ILE A 33 -11.34 14.54 -15.12
CA ILE A 33 -11.62 15.99 -15.19
C ILE A 33 -11.50 16.50 -16.63
N GLY A 34 -10.42 16.15 -17.35
CA GLY A 34 -10.21 16.59 -18.73
C GLY A 34 -11.34 16.17 -19.67
N LEU A 35 -11.84 14.94 -19.55
CA LEU A 35 -13.00 14.47 -20.31
C LEU A 35 -14.30 15.21 -19.93
N SER A 36 -14.47 15.52 -18.64
CA SER A 36 -15.59 16.32 -18.13
C SER A 36 -15.58 17.74 -18.71
N VAL A 37 -14.40 18.32 -18.89
CA VAL A 37 -14.20 19.62 -19.55
C VAL A 37 -14.48 19.52 -21.04
N ALA A 38 -13.97 18.49 -21.73
CA ALA A 38 -14.23 18.25 -23.15
C ALA A 38 -15.74 18.21 -23.44
N HIS A 39 -16.47 17.42 -22.67
CA HIS A 39 -17.92 17.27 -22.80
C HIS A 39 -18.67 18.60 -22.67
N ARG A 40 -18.31 19.43 -21.67
CA ARG A 40 -18.91 20.76 -21.46
C ARG A 40 -18.55 21.73 -22.58
N ALA A 41 -17.29 21.72 -23.04
CA ALA A 41 -16.81 22.59 -24.09
C ALA A 41 -17.45 22.27 -25.46
N GLN A 42 -17.74 21.00 -25.74
CA GLN A 42 -18.53 20.60 -26.92
C GLN A 42 -19.95 21.15 -26.87
N GLY A 43 -20.57 21.18 -25.69
CA GLY A 43 -21.86 21.85 -25.47
C GLY A 43 -21.83 23.36 -25.74
N LEU A 44 -20.65 23.98 -25.73
CA LEU A 44 -20.39 25.37 -26.13
C LEU A 44 -19.92 25.49 -27.59
N GLU A 45 -20.08 24.43 -28.39
CA GLU A 45 -19.71 24.35 -29.81
C GLU A 45 -18.21 24.55 -30.09
N MET A 46 -17.35 24.22 -29.12
CA MET A 46 -15.90 24.21 -29.34
C MET A 46 -15.45 22.93 -30.04
N LYS A 47 -14.38 23.05 -30.83
CA LYS A 47 -13.63 21.90 -31.36
C LYS A 47 -12.63 21.44 -30.32
N ILE A 48 -12.58 20.15 -30.01
CA ILE A 48 -11.70 19.63 -28.97
C ILE A 48 -10.53 18.88 -29.60
N ILE A 49 -9.33 19.32 -29.26
CA ILE A 49 -8.09 18.59 -29.52
C ILE A 49 -7.46 18.21 -28.17
N GLY A 50 -6.77 17.09 -28.09
CA GLY A 50 -6.25 16.61 -26.81
C GLY A 50 -4.91 15.91 -26.89
N TYR A 51 -4.21 15.84 -25.76
CA TYR A 51 -3.01 15.04 -25.58
C TYR A 51 -3.11 14.26 -24.27
N ASP A 52 -2.89 12.95 -24.34
CA ASP A 52 -2.69 12.08 -23.18
C ASP A 52 -1.90 10.85 -23.63
N PRO A 53 -0.73 10.55 -23.05
CA PRO A 53 0.12 9.44 -23.49
C PRO A 53 -0.52 8.06 -23.26
N PHE A 54 -1.56 7.98 -22.44
CA PHE A 54 -2.25 6.74 -22.10
C PHE A 54 -3.62 6.59 -22.79
N MET A 55 -4.02 7.55 -23.63
CA MET A 55 -5.28 7.51 -24.37
C MET A 55 -5.06 6.96 -25.79
N SER A 56 -5.92 6.02 -26.23
CA SER A 56 -5.91 5.57 -27.63
C SER A 56 -6.69 6.55 -28.52
N SER A 57 -6.33 6.59 -29.81
CA SER A 57 -7.01 7.47 -30.78
C SER A 57 -8.48 7.08 -30.95
N GLU A 58 -8.79 5.78 -30.89
CA GLU A 58 -10.15 5.25 -30.99
C GLU A 58 -11.01 5.72 -29.81
N ARG A 59 -10.47 5.61 -28.58
CA ARG A 59 -11.18 6.04 -27.37
C ARG A 59 -11.38 7.54 -27.33
N ALA A 60 -10.40 8.34 -27.75
CA ALA A 60 -10.55 9.79 -27.86
C ALA A 60 -11.63 10.18 -28.89
N ALA A 61 -11.71 9.47 -30.02
CA ALA A 61 -12.72 9.72 -31.05
C ALA A 61 -14.15 9.46 -30.55
N GLU A 62 -14.36 8.48 -29.65
CA GLU A 62 -15.66 8.26 -29.00
C GLU A 62 -16.13 9.47 -28.17
N TYR A 63 -15.18 10.24 -27.62
CA TYR A 63 -15.46 11.51 -26.93
C TYR A 63 -15.47 12.71 -27.88
N GLY A 64 -15.35 12.52 -29.21
CA GLY A 64 -15.26 13.61 -30.18
C GLY A 64 -14.02 14.47 -30.01
N ILE A 65 -12.89 13.86 -29.61
CA ILE A 65 -11.60 14.52 -29.39
C ILE A 65 -10.61 14.07 -30.46
N GLU A 66 -9.98 15.03 -31.14
CA GLU A 66 -8.83 14.76 -32.02
C GLU A 66 -7.56 14.66 -31.17
N LEU A 67 -6.95 13.47 -31.13
CA LEU A 67 -5.80 13.19 -30.28
C LEU A 67 -4.47 13.49 -30.99
N TYR A 68 -3.62 14.28 -30.34
CA TYR A 68 -2.25 14.56 -30.76
C TYR A 68 -1.27 13.67 -30.00
N LYS A 69 -0.18 13.28 -30.68
CA LYS A 69 0.88 12.45 -30.08
C LYS A 69 1.92 13.24 -29.32
N GLU A 70 2.04 14.54 -29.58
CA GLU A 70 3.01 15.44 -28.96
C GLU A 70 2.35 16.75 -28.55
N VAL A 71 2.69 17.23 -27.36
CA VAL A 71 2.21 18.53 -26.84
C VAL A 71 2.66 19.67 -27.75
N ASP A 72 3.88 19.60 -28.25
CA ASP A 72 4.48 20.65 -29.08
C ASP A 72 3.71 20.88 -30.39
N GLU A 73 3.09 19.84 -30.95
CA GLU A 73 2.19 19.98 -32.09
C GLU A 73 0.81 20.48 -31.65
N LEU A 74 0.23 19.91 -30.60
CA LEU A 74 -1.10 20.28 -30.09
C LEU A 74 -1.23 21.80 -29.87
N VAL A 75 -0.26 22.41 -29.18
CA VAL A 75 -0.35 23.81 -28.74
C VAL A 75 -0.38 24.81 -29.90
N LYS A 76 0.11 24.43 -31.08
CA LYS A 76 0.09 25.27 -32.30
C LYS A 76 -1.32 25.44 -32.87
N HIS A 77 -2.25 24.53 -32.54
CA HIS A 77 -3.56 24.45 -33.18
C HIS A 77 -4.73 24.94 -32.31
N CYS A 78 -4.46 25.48 -31.12
CA CYS A 78 -5.50 25.88 -30.17
C CYS A 78 -5.71 27.39 -30.07
N ASP A 79 -6.95 27.79 -29.76
CA ASP A 79 -7.31 29.15 -29.36
C ASP A 79 -7.42 29.27 -27.83
N PHE A 80 -7.72 28.15 -27.17
CA PHE A 80 -7.73 27.97 -25.73
C PHE A 80 -6.94 26.71 -25.36
N LEU A 81 -6.23 26.74 -24.24
CA LEU A 81 -5.51 25.61 -23.67
C LEU A 81 -5.91 25.42 -22.21
N THR A 82 -6.21 24.19 -21.82
CA THR A 82 -6.39 23.79 -20.41
C THR A 82 -5.56 22.56 -20.09
N VAL A 83 -5.01 22.53 -18.87
CA VAL A 83 -4.19 21.42 -18.37
C VAL A 83 -4.91 20.67 -17.24
N HIS A 84 -4.85 19.35 -17.26
CA HIS A 84 -5.48 18.42 -16.30
C HIS A 84 -4.59 17.19 -16.03
N THR A 85 -3.28 17.41 -15.93
CA THR A 85 -2.30 16.38 -15.56
C THR A 85 -1.96 16.45 -14.08
N PRO A 86 -1.45 15.37 -13.46
CA PRO A 86 -0.73 15.49 -12.19
C PRO A 86 0.53 16.34 -12.37
N LEU A 87 1.08 16.84 -11.27
CA LEU A 87 2.42 17.44 -11.25
C LEU A 87 3.46 16.34 -10.98
N THR A 88 4.32 16.12 -11.96
CA THR A 88 5.49 15.22 -11.91
C THR A 88 6.70 15.97 -12.45
N ASP A 89 7.88 15.35 -12.46
CA ASP A 89 9.06 15.97 -13.06
C ASP A 89 8.91 16.16 -14.58
N GLU A 90 8.15 15.29 -15.25
CA GLU A 90 7.85 15.38 -16.69
C GLU A 90 6.81 16.45 -17.03
N THR A 91 5.88 16.76 -16.11
CA THR A 91 4.82 17.75 -16.33
C THR A 91 5.11 19.12 -15.69
N ARG A 92 6.21 19.23 -14.95
CA ARG A 92 6.72 20.50 -14.42
C ARG A 92 7.13 21.41 -15.58
N ASP A 93 6.64 22.65 -15.55
CA ASP A 93 6.85 23.66 -16.59
C ASP A 93 6.51 23.13 -18.00
N LEU A 94 5.51 22.24 -18.08
CA LEU A 94 5.03 21.68 -19.33
C LEU A 94 4.59 22.80 -20.28
N ILE A 95 4.01 23.88 -19.77
CA ILE A 95 3.77 25.10 -20.56
C ILE A 95 4.75 26.17 -20.10
N ASN A 96 5.78 26.38 -20.90
CA ASN A 96 6.86 27.35 -20.69
C ASN A 96 6.95 28.36 -21.84
N ALA A 97 7.86 29.32 -21.75
CA ALA A 97 8.06 30.37 -22.75
C ALA A 97 8.25 29.81 -24.18
N ALA A 98 8.99 28.72 -24.33
CA ALA A 98 9.25 28.11 -25.64
C ALA A 98 7.97 27.60 -26.30
N ARG A 99 7.12 26.88 -25.55
CA ARG A 99 5.82 26.41 -26.07
C ARG A 99 4.83 27.55 -26.25
N ILE A 100 4.78 28.51 -25.32
CA ILE A 100 3.92 29.68 -25.47
C ILE A 100 4.26 30.44 -26.77
N ALA A 101 5.54 30.56 -27.11
CA ALA A 101 5.98 31.24 -28.34
C ALA A 101 5.42 30.60 -29.62
N THR A 102 5.22 29.28 -29.65
CA THR A 102 4.69 28.54 -30.83
C THR A 102 3.16 28.56 -30.93
N MET A 103 2.46 28.92 -29.85
CA MET A 103 0.99 29.04 -29.85
C MET A 103 0.50 30.15 -30.77
N ARG A 104 -0.80 30.15 -31.08
CA ARG A 104 -1.42 31.25 -31.83
C ARG A 104 -1.35 32.57 -31.04
N PRO A 105 -1.10 33.72 -31.69
CA PRO A 105 -1.25 35.01 -31.04
C PRO A 105 -2.66 35.18 -30.47
N GLY A 106 -2.75 35.59 -29.20
CA GLY A 106 -4.02 35.77 -28.50
C GLY A 106 -4.66 34.50 -27.96
N VAL A 107 -3.88 33.40 -27.85
CA VAL A 107 -4.27 32.19 -27.12
C VAL A 107 -4.65 32.52 -25.67
N ARG A 108 -5.51 31.71 -25.07
CA ARG A 108 -5.87 31.78 -23.64
C ARG A 108 -5.52 30.50 -22.93
N ILE A 109 -4.93 30.62 -21.74
CA ILE A 109 -4.39 29.47 -20.99
C ILE A 109 -5.10 29.34 -19.65
N ILE A 110 -5.54 28.13 -19.31
CA ILE A 110 -6.24 27.81 -18.07
C ILE A 110 -5.45 26.74 -17.30
N ASN A 111 -5.20 26.97 -16.02
CA ASN A 111 -4.65 25.96 -15.10
C ASN A 111 -5.46 25.90 -13.81
N CYS A 112 -6.31 24.89 -13.71
CA CYS A 112 -7.03 24.54 -12.47
C CYS A 112 -6.67 23.12 -12.02
N ALA A 113 -5.46 22.65 -12.35
CA ALA A 113 -5.01 21.29 -12.05
C ALA A 113 -4.00 21.27 -10.90
N ARG A 114 -2.75 21.67 -11.16
CA ARG A 114 -1.70 21.82 -10.13
C ARG A 114 -0.81 23.01 -10.48
N GLY A 115 -0.36 23.72 -9.46
CA GLY A 115 0.67 24.75 -9.61
C GLY A 115 1.95 24.18 -10.22
N GLY A 116 2.64 24.95 -11.05
CA GLY A 116 3.91 24.55 -11.68
C GLY A 116 3.79 23.69 -12.94
N ILE A 117 2.58 23.32 -13.41
CA ILE A 117 2.41 22.73 -14.75
C ILE A 117 2.60 23.80 -15.84
N VAL A 118 2.08 25.00 -15.57
CA VAL A 118 2.34 26.20 -16.38
C VAL A 118 3.35 27.05 -15.60
N ASN A 119 4.44 27.43 -16.25
CA ASN A 119 5.43 28.29 -15.64
C ASN A 119 4.83 29.69 -15.40
N GLU A 120 4.79 30.13 -14.14
CA GLU A 120 4.07 31.34 -13.75
C GLU A 120 4.71 32.62 -14.29
N ASP A 121 6.05 32.67 -14.29
CA ASP A 121 6.80 33.83 -14.77
C ASP A 121 6.71 33.95 -16.29
N ASP A 122 6.88 32.84 -17.02
CA ASP A 122 6.74 32.82 -18.48
C ASP A 122 5.32 33.21 -18.92
N LEU A 123 4.30 32.79 -18.17
CA LEU A 123 2.91 33.15 -18.44
C LEU A 123 2.67 34.65 -18.17
N ALA A 124 3.25 35.20 -17.11
CA ALA A 124 3.18 36.64 -16.83
C ALA A 124 3.82 37.45 -17.97
N ASP A 125 5.03 37.07 -18.41
CA ASP A 125 5.71 37.67 -19.56
C ASP A 125 4.86 37.60 -20.84
N ALA A 126 4.18 36.48 -21.06
CA ALA A 126 3.32 36.29 -22.22
C ALA A 126 2.03 37.14 -22.18
N LEU A 127 1.49 37.41 -21.00
CA LEU A 127 0.36 38.31 -20.79
C LEU A 127 0.77 39.78 -20.99
N GLU A 128 1.92 40.18 -20.43
CA GLU A 128 2.48 41.52 -20.56
C GLU A 128 2.82 41.87 -22.02
N SER A 129 3.39 40.91 -22.76
CA SER A 129 3.69 41.07 -24.19
C SER A 129 2.45 40.99 -25.10
N GLY A 130 1.31 40.54 -24.57
CA GLY A 130 0.07 40.32 -25.34
C GLY A 130 0.11 39.07 -26.23
N LYS A 131 1.14 38.22 -26.14
CA LYS A 131 1.18 36.93 -26.83
C LYS A 131 0.01 36.05 -26.38
N VAL A 132 -0.25 36.03 -25.07
CA VAL A 132 -1.42 35.40 -24.44
C VAL A 132 -2.45 36.51 -24.17
N ALA A 133 -3.68 36.35 -24.67
CA ALA A 133 -4.72 37.38 -24.52
C ALA A 133 -5.38 37.37 -23.13
N GLY A 134 -5.19 36.31 -22.36
CA GLY A 134 -5.68 36.17 -21.00
C GLY A 134 -5.41 34.78 -20.44
N ALA A 135 -5.37 34.69 -19.12
CA ALA A 135 -5.18 33.43 -18.43
C ALA A 135 -6.09 33.30 -17.22
N ALA A 136 -6.37 32.07 -16.81
CA ALA A 136 -7.09 31.77 -15.59
C ALA A 136 -6.37 30.68 -14.80
N CYS A 137 -6.01 30.96 -13.54
CA CYS A 137 -5.36 29.99 -12.66
C CYS A 137 -6.08 29.91 -11.31
N ASP A 138 -6.31 28.69 -10.87
CA ASP A 138 -6.86 28.39 -9.54
C ASP A 138 -5.78 27.87 -8.57
N VAL A 139 -4.60 27.52 -9.09
CA VAL A 139 -3.54 26.82 -8.37
C VAL A 139 -2.19 27.49 -8.64
N PHE A 140 -1.30 27.47 -7.65
CA PHE A 140 0.00 28.14 -7.69
C PHE A 140 1.11 27.22 -7.15
N THR A 141 2.34 27.43 -7.57
CA THR A 141 3.53 26.66 -7.13
C THR A 141 3.73 26.72 -5.63
N GLN A 142 3.40 27.86 -5.02
CA GLN A 142 3.33 28.07 -3.58
C GLN A 142 1.94 28.60 -3.23
N GLU A 143 1.31 28.01 -2.21
CA GLU A 143 -0.02 28.41 -1.76
C GLU A 143 0.00 28.61 -0.22
N PRO A 144 -0.30 29.84 0.28
CA PRO A 144 -0.65 31.05 -0.46
C PRO A 144 0.50 31.63 -1.30
N PRO A 145 0.22 32.25 -2.46
CA PRO A 145 1.25 32.75 -3.36
C PRO A 145 1.95 33.99 -2.82
N GLU A 146 3.26 33.89 -2.63
CA GLU A 146 4.12 35.05 -2.31
C GLU A 146 4.52 35.82 -3.58
N ASN A 147 4.80 35.12 -4.69
CA ASN A 147 5.03 35.74 -5.99
C ASN A 147 3.71 36.24 -6.57
N ARG A 148 3.56 37.56 -6.60
CA ARG A 148 2.36 38.24 -7.10
C ARG A 148 2.38 38.52 -8.59
N ARG A 149 3.50 38.29 -9.28
CA ARG A 149 3.73 38.73 -10.66
C ARG A 149 2.66 38.23 -11.63
N LEU A 150 2.36 36.93 -11.61
CA LEU A 150 1.31 36.37 -12.46
C LEU A 150 -0.07 36.92 -12.07
N ILE A 151 -0.37 37.01 -10.77
CA ILE A 151 -1.68 37.45 -10.27
C ILE A 151 -1.98 38.90 -10.66
N ASP A 152 -0.95 39.75 -10.64
CA ASP A 152 -1.05 41.16 -10.96
C ASP A 152 -0.90 41.43 -12.47
N ALA A 153 -0.62 40.41 -13.29
CA ALA A 153 -0.48 40.51 -14.73
C ALA A 153 -1.80 40.92 -15.42
N PRO A 154 -1.74 41.61 -16.57
CA PRO A 154 -2.94 42.04 -17.29
C PRO A 154 -3.76 40.83 -17.78
N ASN A 155 -5.08 40.94 -17.73
CA ASN A 155 -6.02 39.89 -18.19
C ASN A 155 -5.83 38.52 -17.48
N MET A 156 -5.29 38.53 -16.26
CA MET A 156 -5.24 37.36 -15.39
C MET A 156 -6.52 37.24 -14.56
N LEU A 157 -7.07 36.02 -14.47
CA LEU A 157 -8.11 35.64 -13.51
C LEU A 157 -7.53 34.63 -12.52
N ALA A 158 -7.32 35.06 -11.28
CA ALA A 158 -6.82 34.21 -10.20
C ALA A 158 -7.94 33.86 -9.20
N THR A 159 -8.03 32.60 -8.81
CA THR A 159 -8.87 32.12 -7.70
C THR A 159 -8.04 31.32 -6.69
N PRO A 160 -8.38 31.35 -5.39
CA PRO A 160 -7.56 30.74 -4.34
C PRO A 160 -7.90 29.25 -4.13
N HIS A 161 -7.57 28.40 -5.11
CA HIS A 161 -7.75 26.94 -5.06
C HIS A 161 -9.17 26.49 -4.72
N LEU A 162 -10.13 27.01 -5.48
CA LEU A 162 -11.56 26.80 -5.29
C LEU A 162 -12.14 25.65 -6.15
N GLY A 163 -11.34 24.94 -6.93
CA GLY A 163 -11.81 23.91 -7.87
C GLY A 163 -12.66 22.79 -7.24
N ALA A 164 -12.44 22.47 -5.97
CA ALA A 164 -13.25 21.52 -5.19
C ALA A 164 -14.08 22.18 -4.07
N SER A 165 -14.09 23.52 -4.01
CA SER A 165 -14.79 24.30 -2.98
C SER A 165 -16.23 24.59 -3.39
N THR A 166 -17.02 23.53 -3.61
CA THR A 166 -18.47 23.62 -3.81
C THR A 166 -19.20 22.76 -2.79
N ASP A 167 -20.41 23.17 -2.41
CA ASP A 167 -21.21 22.44 -1.40
C ASP A 167 -21.41 20.98 -1.80
N GLU A 168 -21.70 20.72 -3.08
CA GLU A 168 -21.92 19.37 -3.61
C GLU A 168 -20.63 18.53 -3.59
N ALA A 169 -19.48 19.13 -3.89
CA ALA A 169 -18.20 18.42 -3.86
C ALA A 169 -17.81 18.06 -2.42
N GLN A 170 -18.01 18.98 -1.48
CA GLN A 170 -17.75 18.75 -0.06
C GLN A 170 -18.68 17.67 0.51
N GLU A 171 -19.98 17.71 0.16
CA GLU A 171 -20.94 16.69 0.56
C GLU A 171 -20.56 15.31 0.02
N MET A 172 -20.24 15.21 -1.28
CA MET A 172 -19.84 13.96 -1.90
C MET A 172 -18.56 13.37 -1.29
N VAL A 173 -17.55 14.20 -1.02
CA VAL A 173 -16.30 13.76 -0.36
C VAL A 173 -16.58 13.29 1.07
N ALA A 174 -17.43 13.99 1.81
CA ALA A 174 -17.80 13.60 3.17
C ALA A 174 -18.56 12.26 3.20
N LEU A 175 -19.49 12.05 2.26
CA LEU A 175 -20.20 10.78 2.10
C LEU A 175 -19.25 9.65 1.72
N GLU A 176 -18.38 9.85 0.73
CA GLU A 176 -17.41 8.84 0.30
C GLU A 176 -16.46 8.45 1.43
N ALA A 177 -15.96 9.43 2.19
CA ALA A 177 -15.12 9.17 3.36
C ALA A 177 -15.86 8.37 4.44
N ALA A 178 -17.13 8.73 4.72
CA ALA A 178 -17.95 8.01 5.69
C ALA A 178 -18.24 6.58 5.24
N GLU A 179 -18.50 6.36 3.94
CA GLU A 179 -18.71 5.03 3.37
C GLU A 179 -17.44 4.17 3.43
N ILE A 180 -16.26 4.72 3.12
CA ILE A 180 -14.98 4.01 3.22
C ILE A 180 -14.76 3.52 4.66
N ILE A 181 -14.99 4.39 5.65
CA ILE A 181 -14.84 4.04 7.07
C ILE A 181 -15.90 3.01 7.48
N SER A 182 -17.16 3.20 7.08
CA SER A 182 -18.26 2.29 7.40
C SER A 182 -18.03 0.90 6.81
N ASP A 183 -17.63 0.81 5.55
CA ASP A 183 -17.36 -0.47 4.89
C ASP A 183 -16.18 -1.20 5.52
N PHE A 184 -15.13 -0.47 5.91
CA PHE A 184 -14.03 -1.06 6.68
C PHE A 184 -14.53 -1.64 8.02
N LEU A 185 -15.23 -0.83 8.82
CA LEU A 185 -15.66 -1.25 10.17
C LEU A 185 -16.76 -2.32 10.17
N THR A 186 -17.58 -2.40 9.12
CA THR A 186 -18.73 -3.32 9.08
C THR A 186 -18.53 -4.54 8.18
N LYS A 187 -17.65 -4.45 7.17
CA LYS A 187 -17.43 -5.50 6.17
C LYS A 187 -15.97 -5.91 6.04
N ASN A 188 -15.04 -5.29 6.78
CA ASN A 188 -13.60 -5.47 6.62
C ASN A 188 -13.12 -5.19 5.18
N GLU A 189 -13.82 -4.30 4.46
CA GLU A 189 -13.49 -3.92 3.09
C GLU A 189 -12.57 -2.70 3.07
N ILE A 190 -11.53 -2.77 2.26
CA ILE A 190 -10.48 -1.74 2.18
C ILE A 190 -10.54 -1.13 0.79
N ARG A 191 -11.13 0.06 0.68
CA ARG A 191 -11.24 0.84 -0.56
C ARG A 191 -10.33 2.06 -0.51
N HIS A 192 -9.79 2.45 -1.66
CA HIS A 192 -9.02 3.70 -1.83
C HIS A 192 -7.87 3.89 -0.82
N ALA A 193 -7.30 2.80 -0.31
CA ALA A 193 -6.20 2.85 0.64
C ALA A 193 -4.95 3.46 -0.02
N ILE A 194 -4.33 4.40 0.70
CA ILE A 194 -3.14 5.13 0.24
C ILE A 194 -1.86 4.34 0.54
N ASN A 195 -1.85 3.62 1.66
CA ASN A 195 -0.68 2.95 2.24
C ASN A 195 -0.82 1.42 2.29
N MET A 196 -1.87 0.86 1.71
CA MET A 196 -2.05 -0.60 1.62
C MET A 196 -2.85 -1.01 0.39
N ILE A 197 -2.90 -2.31 0.14
CA ILE A 197 -3.59 -2.89 -1.01
C ILE A 197 -5.10 -2.84 -0.75
N PRO A 198 -5.91 -2.29 -1.67
CA PRO A 198 -7.36 -2.39 -1.60
C PRO A 198 -7.82 -3.85 -1.68
N VAL A 199 -8.74 -4.27 -0.82
CA VAL A 199 -9.23 -5.65 -0.71
C VAL A 199 -10.72 -5.64 -0.43
N SER A 200 -11.48 -6.45 -1.17
CA SER A 200 -12.92 -6.60 -0.94
C SER A 200 -13.20 -7.37 0.37
N GLY A 201 -14.37 -7.19 0.99
CA GLY A 201 -14.71 -7.92 2.22
C GLY A 201 -14.68 -9.46 2.05
N ALA A 202 -15.10 -9.97 0.89
CA ALA A 202 -15.06 -11.41 0.57
C ALA A 202 -13.63 -11.93 0.43
N GLU A 203 -12.76 -11.17 -0.27
CA GLU A 203 -11.34 -11.50 -0.40
C GLU A 203 -10.63 -11.42 0.96
N MET A 204 -10.97 -10.43 1.80
CA MET A 204 -10.42 -10.32 3.15
C MET A 204 -10.81 -11.51 4.03
N ALA A 205 -12.07 -11.96 3.95
CA ALA A 205 -12.54 -13.13 4.70
C ALA A 205 -11.78 -14.41 4.30
N ASP A 206 -11.54 -14.62 3.00
CA ASP A 206 -10.76 -15.74 2.46
C ASP A 206 -9.25 -15.64 2.78
N LEU A 207 -8.74 -14.42 2.93
CA LEU A 207 -7.34 -14.14 3.24
C LEU A 207 -7.03 -14.19 4.74
N LYS A 208 -8.02 -13.93 5.61
CA LYS A 208 -7.87 -13.83 7.07
C LYS A 208 -7.11 -15.03 7.70
N PRO A 209 -7.43 -16.30 7.39
CA PRO A 209 -6.68 -17.44 7.95
C PRO A 209 -5.20 -17.45 7.54
N HIS A 210 -4.88 -16.98 6.34
CA HIS A 210 -3.52 -16.94 5.81
C HIS A 210 -2.71 -15.79 6.39
N ILE A 211 -3.36 -14.63 6.59
CA ILE A 211 -2.80 -13.49 7.30
C ILE A 211 -2.46 -13.88 8.74
N GLU A 212 -3.35 -14.60 9.43
CA GLU A 212 -3.12 -15.07 10.80
C GLU A 212 -1.98 -16.09 10.87
N LEU A 213 -1.93 -17.04 9.93
CA LEU A 213 -0.81 -17.97 9.82
C LEU A 213 0.52 -17.23 9.64
N GLY A 214 0.56 -16.25 8.73
CA GLY A 214 1.72 -15.39 8.52
C GLY A 214 2.14 -14.68 9.81
N HIS A 215 1.19 -14.04 10.50
CA HIS A 215 1.45 -13.33 11.75
C HIS A 215 2.06 -14.24 12.82
N ARG A 216 1.43 -15.40 13.05
CA ARG A 216 1.88 -16.37 14.05
C ARG A 216 3.24 -16.98 13.70
N LEU A 217 3.53 -17.25 12.43
CA LEU A 217 4.87 -17.68 12.00
C LEU A 217 5.92 -16.60 12.30
N GLY A 218 5.58 -15.32 12.11
CA GLY A 218 6.44 -14.20 12.50
C GLY A 218 6.70 -14.15 14.00
N LEU A 219 5.64 -14.19 14.81
CA LEU A 219 5.72 -14.23 16.28
C LEU A 219 6.52 -15.42 16.81
N PHE A 220 6.37 -16.57 16.16
CA PHE A 220 7.08 -17.79 16.50
C PHE A 220 8.58 -17.66 16.19
N LEU A 221 8.92 -17.18 14.99
CA LEU A 221 10.32 -17.02 14.58
C LEU A 221 11.04 -15.91 15.35
N SER A 222 10.34 -14.84 15.76
CA SER A 222 10.93 -13.79 16.61
C SER A 222 11.40 -14.33 17.96
N GLN A 223 10.67 -15.28 18.54
CA GLN A 223 11.03 -15.94 19.80
C GLN A 223 12.01 -17.11 19.61
N GLN A 224 12.07 -17.70 18.42
CA GLN A 224 13.04 -18.76 18.10
C GLN A 224 14.42 -18.23 17.72
N THR A 225 14.51 -17.03 17.18
CA THR A 225 15.79 -16.44 16.74
C THR A 225 16.44 -15.60 17.84
N LYS A 226 17.75 -15.44 17.75
CA LYS A 226 18.56 -14.55 18.60
C LYS A 226 19.47 -13.72 17.70
N GLY A 227 19.94 -12.59 18.21
CA GLY A 227 20.82 -11.68 17.47
C GLY A 227 20.08 -10.80 16.46
N SER A 228 20.84 -9.94 15.78
CA SER A 228 20.29 -8.95 14.85
C SER A 228 19.75 -9.61 13.58
N LEU A 229 18.53 -9.25 13.18
CA LEU A 229 17.89 -9.71 11.94
C LEU A 229 18.65 -9.15 10.72
N LYS A 230 18.96 -10.00 9.74
CA LYS A 230 19.59 -9.61 8.47
C LYS A 230 18.62 -9.72 7.30
N SER A 231 17.97 -10.86 7.16
CA SER A 231 17.05 -11.11 6.06
C SER A 231 15.96 -12.11 6.42
N VAL A 232 14.87 -12.03 5.66
CA VAL A 232 13.71 -12.90 5.75
C VAL A 232 13.39 -13.38 4.33
N GLN A 233 13.21 -14.68 4.17
CA GLN A 233 12.69 -15.28 2.96
C GLN A 233 11.37 -15.97 3.27
N ILE A 234 10.30 -15.58 2.58
CA ILE A 234 8.98 -16.22 2.69
C ILE A 234 8.68 -16.95 1.39
N GLN A 235 8.32 -18.22 1.50
CA GLN A 235 7.90 -19.06 0.39
C GLN A 235 6.44 -19.44 0.56
N TYR A 236 5.65 -19.09 -0.45
CA TYR A 236 4.24 -19.41 -0.58
C TYR A 236 4.08 -20.56 -1.57
N ARG A 237 3.45 -21.65 -1.14
CA ARG A 237 3.23 -22.83 -1.98
C ARG A 237 1.79 -23.34 -1.94
N GLY A 238 1.28 -23.72 -3.11
CA GLY A 238 -0.08 -24.23 -3.27
C GLY A 238 -1.10 -23.09 -3.36
N GLU A 239 -2.30 -23.28 -2.81
CA GLU A 239 -3.45 -22.35 -2.95
C GLU A 239 -3.13 -20.92 -2.46
N VAL A 240 -2.29 -20.78 -1.43
CA VAL A 240 -1.87 -19.47 -0.92
C VAL A 240 -1.04 -18.65 -1.93
N ALA A 241 -0.40 -19.29 -2.91
CA ALA A 241 0.44 -18.62 -3.89
C ALA A 241 -0.35 -17.70 -4.83
N ASP A 242 -1.63 -18.00 -5.07
CA ASP A 242 -2.55 -17.23 -5.92
C ASP A 242 -3.27 -16.09 -5.17
N LYS A 243 -3.08 -15.98 -3.85
CA LYS A 243 -3.70 -14.95 -2.99
C LYS A 243 -2.86 -13.66 -2.93
N GLN A 244 -3.37 -12.64 -2.22
CA GLN A 244 -2.67 -11.39 -1.90
C GLN A 244 -1.53 -11.60 -0.88
N THR A 245 -0.52 -12.34 -1.31
CA THR A 245 0.70 -12.72 -0.56
C THR A 245 1.44 -11.54 0.05
N LYS A 246 1.37 -10.35 -0.55
CA LYS A 246 1.95 -9.12 0.03
C LYS A 246 1.36 -8.78 1.41
N LEU A 247 0.06 -8.98 1.61
CA LEU A 247 -0.58 -8.75 2.92
C LEU A 247 -0.15 -9.81 3.94
N ILE A 248 0.02 -11.06 3.50
CA ILE A 248 0.54 -12.13 4.35
C ILE A 248 1.99 -11.82 4.75
N THR A 249 2.82 -11.36 3.81
CA THR A 249 4.20 -10.92 4.06
C THR A 249 4.24 -9.78 5.07
N SER A 250 3.38 -8.77 4.91
CA SER A 250 3.29 -7.67 5.86
C SER A 250 2.81 -8.12 7.25
N SER A 251 1.86 -9.06 7.31
CA SER A 251 1.38 -9.65 8.57
C SER A 251 2.47 -10.44 9.30
N PHE A 252 3.24 -11.24 8.54
CA PHE A 252 4.41 -11.94 9.04
C PHE A 252 5.45 -10.96 9.59
N ALA A 253 5.78 -9.91 8.83
CA ALA A 253 6.74 -8.90 9.27
C ALA A 253 6.28 -8.21 10.57
N ALA A 254 4.98 -7.91 10.68
CA ALA A 254 4.41 -7.35 11.90
C ALA A 254 4.57 -8.30 13.10
N GLY A 255 4.30 -9.59 12.91
CA GLY A 255 4.52 -10.61 13.94
C GLY A 255 5.99 -10.75 14.33
N LEU A 256 6.89 -10.79 13.34
CA LEU A 256 8.33 -10.94 13.55
C LEU A 256 8.92 -9.78 14.37
N LEU A 257 8.49 -8.55 14.08
CA LEU A 257 9.09 -7.35 14.68
C LEU A 257 8.39 -6.91 15.97
N SER A 258 7.18 -7.41 16.26
CA SER A 258 6.36 -7.00 17.41
C SER A 258 7.07 -7.08 18.78
N ASN A 259 7.94 -8.08 18.98
CA ASN A 259 8.65 -8.28 20.25
C ASN A 259 10.01 -7.55 20.33
N ALA A 260 10.46 -6.96 19.22
CA ALA A 260 11.81 -6.40 19.11
C ALA A 260 11.87 -4.88 19.35
N PHE A 261 10.74 -4.17 19.35
CA PHE A 261 10.71 -2.71 19.38
C PHE A 261 9.58 -2.15 20.25
N GLU A 262 9.81 -0.98 20.84
CA GLU A 262 8.80 -0.22 21.61
C GLU A 262 7.74 0.45 20.73
N ALA A 263 8.01 0.61 19.43
CA ALA A 263 7.08 1.22 18.48
C ALA A 263 5.90 0.28 18.15
N GLU A 264 4.70 0.83 17.95
CA GLU A 264 3.55 0.06 17.49
C GLU A 264 3.74 -0.39 16.03
N ILE A 265 4.14 -1.65 15.86
CA ILE A 265 4.30 -2.30 14.55
C ILE A 265 2.97 -2.95 14.14
N ASN A 266 2.54 -2.70 12.91
CA ASN A 266 1.31 -3.22 12.32
C ASN A 266 1.51 -3.62 10.85
N ILE A 267 0.46 -4.17 10.21
CA ILE A 267 0.52 -4.64 8.82
C ILE A 267 0.86 -3.53 7.79
N VAL A 268 0.61 -2.27 8.11
CA VAL A 268 0.87 -1.15 7.20
C VAL A 268 2.33 -0.72 7.24
N ASN A 269 2.92 -0.63 8.44
CA ASN A 269 4.27 -0.07 8.61
C ASN A 269 5.39 -1.13 8.71
N ALA A 270 5.08 -2.40 8.98
CA ALA A 270 6.09 -3.41 9.31
C ALA A 270 7.18 -3.60 8.24
N THR A 271 6.80 -3.64 6.95
CA THR A 271 7.75 -3.87 5.85
C THR A 271 8.61 -2.65 5.57
N VAL A 272 8.05 -1.44 5.70
CA VAL A 272 8.78 -0.18 5.59
C VAL A 272 9.79 -0.07 6.73
N PHE A 273 9.35 -0.35 7.95
CA PHE A 273 10.18 -0.33 9.14
C PHE A 273 11.32 -1.35 9.11
N ALA A 274 11.06 -2.55 8.56
CA ALA A 274 12.09 -3.56 8.30
C ALA A 274 13.17 -3.03 7.34
N LYS A 275 12.74 -2.43 6.22
CA LYS A 275 13.64 -1.87 5.20
C LYS A 275 14.50 -0.74 5.74
N GLU A 276 13.93 0.17 6.54
CA GLU A 276 14.67 1.27 7.19
C GLU A 276 15.77 0.76 8.13
N ARG A 277 15.61 -0.47 8.66
CA ARG A 277 16.59 -1.16 9.52
C ARG A 277 17.54 -2.05 8.73
N GLY A 278 17.48 -2.03 7.41
CA GLY A 278 18.31 -2.86 6.55
C GLY A 278 17.95 -4.35 6.55
N ILE A 279 16.75 -4.71 7.04
CA ILE A 279 16.26 -6.09 7.00
C ILE A 279 15.64 -6.34 5.62
N GLU A 280 16.27 -7.21 4.83
CA GLU A 280 15.76 -7.59 3.52
C GLU A 280 14.62 -8.60 3.65
N ILE A 281 13.44 -8.29 3.13
CA ILE A 281 12.31 -9.24 3.07
C ILE A 281 12.08 -9.62 1.61
N SER A 282 12.20 -10.91 1.30
CA SER A 282 11.98 -11.48 -0.03
C SER A 282 10.86 -12.51 -0.03
N GLU A 283 10.11 -12.56 -1.13
CA GLU A 283 9.03 -13.54 -1.33
C GLU A 283 9.29 -14.43 -2.55
N SER A 284 8.90 -15.70 -2.44
CA SER A 284 8.87 -16.66 -3.55
C SER A 284 7.53 -17.38 -3.59
N LYS A 285 7.03 -17.68 -4.78
CA LYS A 285 5.69 -18.26 -5.00
C LYS A 285 5.78 -19.48 -5.91
N SER A 286 5.05 -20.53 -5.59
CA SER A 286 4.85 -21.70 -6.46
C SER A 286 3.44 -22.23 -6.31
N THR A 287 2.71 -22.33 -7.42
CA THR A 287 1.36 -22.92 -7.45
C THR A 287 1.39 -24.45 -7.40
N GLU A 288 2.57 -25.07 -7.43
CA GLU A 288 2.69 -26.53 -7.31
C GLU A 288 2.23 -27.02 -5.95
N VAL A 289 1.10 -27.72 -5.94
CA VAL A 289 0.57 -28.37 -4.74
C VAL A 289 1.50 -29.52 -4.35
N GLY A 290 1.99 -29.49 -3.11
CA GLY A 290 2.80 -30.54 -2.51
C GLY A 290 1.96 -31.54 -1.72
N THR A 291 2.51 -32.02 -0.60
CA THR A 291 1.77 -32.84 0.37
C THR A 291 0.61 -32.09 1.04
N LEU A 292 0.67 -30.76 1.04
CA LEU A 292 -0.30 -29.85 1.65
C LEU A 292 -0.84 -28.89 0.59
N SER A 293 -2.14 -28.59 0.65
CA SER A 293 -2.81 -27.66 -0.27
C SER A 293 -2.31 -26.23 -0.11
N THR A 294 -1.99 -25.82 1.11
CA THR A 294 -1.37 -24.54 1.44
C THR A 294 -0.14 -24.77 2.30
N LEU A 295 0.98 -24.12 1.97
CA LEU A 295 2.18 -24.12 2.81
C LEU A 295 2.83 -22.75 2.76
N ILE A 296 3.07 -22.17 3.94
CA ILE A 296 3.88 -20.96 4.10
C ILE A 296 5.15 -21.37 4.83
N THR A 297 6.30 -21.18 4.21
CA THR A 297 7.61 -21.35 4.85
C THR A 297 8.25 -19.99 5.03
N ALA A 298 8.76 -19.70 6.21
CA ALA A 298 9.58 -18.52 6.46
C ALA A 298 10.95 -18.95 6.99
N THR A 299 12.00 -18.34 6.43
CA THR A 299 13.39 -18.50 6.88
C THR A 299 13.89 -17.14 7.31
N VAL A 300 14.35 -17.05 8.55
CA VAL A 300 14.93 -15.84 9.14
C VAL A 300 16.43 -16.07 9.30
N GLU A 301 17.23 -15.15 8.76
CA GLU A 301 18.68 -15.11 8.92
C GLU A 301 19.07 -14.00 9.90
N THR A 302 19.86 -14.37 10.88
CA THR A 302 20.42 -13.48 11.91
C THR A 302 21.94 -13.52 11.88
N GLU A 303 22.57 -12.72 12.74
CA GLU A 303 24.01 -12.85 13.02
C GLU A 303 24.39 -14.22 13.61
N ASP A 304 23.49 -14.85 14.36
CA ASP A 304 23.73 -16.11 15.08
C ASP A 304 23.39 -17.36 14.25
N GLY A 305 22.77 -17.19 13.07
CA GLY A 305 22.44 -18.28 12.16
C GLY A 305 21.05 -18.16 11.52
N LYS A 306 20.62 -19.27 10.92
CA LYS A 306 19.32 -19.39 10.24
C LYS A 306 18.35 -20.22 11.06
N CYS A 307 17.10 -19.78 11.07
CA CYS A 307 15.98 -20.56 11.58
C CYS A 307 14.85 -20.53 10.56
N SER A 308 14.22 -21.67 10.31
CA SER A 308 13.08 -21.76 9.40
C SER A 308 11.91 -22.47 10.05
N ALA A 309 10.71 -22.02 9.74
CA ALA A 309 9.47 -22.66 10.15
C ALA A 309 8.52 -22.72 8.96
N ALA A 310 7.73 -23.80 8.88
CA ALA A 310 6.65 -23.89 7.93
C ALA A 310 5.33 -24.15 8.63
N GLY A 311 4.27 -23.53 8.13
CA GLY A 311 2.93 -23.71 8.64
C GLY A 311 1.90 -23.91 7.54
N THR A 312 0.78 -24.49 7.93
CA THR A 312 -0.37 -24.78 7.06
C THR A 312 -1.67 -24.51 7.82
N ILE A 313 -2.78 -24.61 7.10
CA ILE A 313 -4.14 -24.49 7.61
C ILE A 313 -4.83 -25.82 7.37
N PHE A 314 -5.23 -26.50 8.43
CA PHE A 314 -6.09 -27.68 8.35
C PHE A 314 -7.55 -27.27 8.49
N GLY A 315 -8.41 -27.75 7.59
CA GLY A 315 -9.79 -27.29 7.54
C GLY A 315 -9.86 -25.80 7.25
N GLN A 316 -10.64 -25.05 8.04
CA GLN A 316 -10.79 -23.61 7.88
C GLN A 316 -9.92 -22.79 8.86
N ASP A 317 -9.76 -23.28 10.09
CA ASP A 317 -9.25 -22.45 11.19
C ASP A 317 -8.07 -23.06 11.97
N PHE A 318 -7.65 -24.29 11.66
CA PHE A 318 -6.61 -24.97 12.45
C PHE A 318 -5.22 -24.69 11.91
N LEU A 319 -4.54 -23.73 12.53
CA LEU A 319 -3.17 -23.35 12.17
C LEU A 319 -2.16 -24.32 12.75
N ARG A 320 -1.38 -24.95 11.87
CA ARG A 320 -0.40 -25.97 12.25
C ARG A 320 1.01 -25.55 11.90
N LEU A 321 1.94 -25.77 12.82
CA LEU A 321 3.37 -25.82 12.55
C LEU A 321 3.69 -27.20 11.98
N THR A 322 4.12 -27.25 10.73
CA THR A 322 4.41 -28.52 10.02
C THR A 322 5.89 -28.82 9.89
N ARG A 323 6.73 -27.79 10.07
CA ARG A 323 8.18 -27.93 10.02
C ARG A 323 8.86 -26.90 10.89
N LEU A 324 9.91 -27.32 11.59
CA LEU A 324 10.88 -26.45 12.26
C LEU A 324 12.29 -26.89 11.86
N ASP A 325 12.99 -26.02 11.15
CA ASP A 325 14.24 -26.34 10.46
C ASP A 325 14.10 -27.59 9.58
N GLU A 326 14.89 -28.62 9.87
CA GLU A 326 14.91 -29.88 9.13
C GLU A 326 13.87 -30.89 9.65
N PHE A 327 13.18 -30.59 10.75
CA PHE A 327 12.25 -31.51 11.40
C PHE A 327 10.81 -31.30 10.95
N TYR A 328 10.19 -32.37 10.43
CA TYR A 328 8.76 -32.43 10.16
C TYR A 328 7.99 -32.82 11.42
N LEU A 329 6.90 -32.11 11.71
CA LEU A 329 6.05 -32.33 12.89
C LEU A 329 4.63 -31.82 12.63
N ASP A 330 3.69 -32.05 13.54
CA ASP A 330 2.35 -31.46 13.50
C ASP A 330 1.99 -30.94 14.90
N ALA A 331 2.22 -29.65 15.11
CA ALA A 331 1.90 -28.96 16.36
C ALA A 331 0.94 -27.79 16.12
N TYR A 332 0.17 -27.43 17.15
CA TYR A 332 -0.60 -26.19 17.12
C TYR A 332 0.33 -24.99 17.19
N LEU A 333 0.02 -23.95 16.41
CA LEU A 333 0.76 -22.67 16.41
C LEU A 333 0.12 -21.65 17.36
N ASP A 334 -0.29 -22.09 18.55
CA ASP A 334 -1.00 -21.29 19.54
C ASP A 334 -0.65 -21.69 20.99
N GLY A 335 -1.00 -20.81 21.92
CA GLY A 335 -0.79 -21.03 23.35
C GLY A 335 0.68 -21.07 23.76
N ASN A 336 0.99 -21.83 24.80
CA ASN A 336 2.37 -21.98 25.27
C ASN A 336 3.00 -23.23 24.65
N LEU A 337 4.11 -23.05 23.95
CA LEU A 337 4.83 -24.13 23.28
C LEU A 337 6.17 -24.36 23.99
N LEU A 338 6.31 -25.48 24.68
CA LEU A 338 7.59 -25.95 25.20
C LEU A 338 8.26 -26.82 24.12
N ILE A 339 9.33 -26.29 23.54
CA ILE A 339 10.06 -26.91 22.43
C ILE A 339 11.40 -27.39 22.95
N TYR A 340 11.73 -28.65 22.70
CA TYR A 340 13.05 -29.16 23.05
C TYR A 340 13.65 -30.06 21.97
N ARG A 341 14.96 -29.93 21.78
CA ARG A 341 15.78 -30.82 20.94
C ARG A 341 16.44 -31.87 21.81
N HIS A 342 16.49 -33.09 21.32
CA HIS A 342 16.98 -34.21 22.08
C HIS A 342 17.50 -35.35 21.21
N HIS A 343 18.27 -36.23 21.84
CA HIS A 343 18.57 -37.54 21.28
C HIS A 343 17.44 -38.53 21.59
N ASP A 344 16.90 -39.18 20.56
CA ASP A 344 15.76 -40.10 20.66
C ASP A 344 16.15 -41.40 21.38
N VAL A 345 15.93 -41.44 22.71
CA VAL A 345 16.24 -42.58 23.59
C VAL A 345 15.01 -43.05 24.37
N PRO A 346 14.89 -44.36 24.68
CA PRO A 346 13.81 -44.87 25.52
C PRO A 346 13.74 -44.17 26.88
N GLY A 347 12.53 -43.82 27.31
CA GLY A 347 12.26 -43.26 28.63
C GLY A 347 12.29 -41.73 28.72
N LEU A 348 12.88 -41.03 27.74
CA LEU A 348 13.00 -39.56 27.79
C LEU A 348 11.65 -38.84 27.80
N ILE A 349 10.72 -39.25 26.92
CA ILE A 349 9.37 -38.65 26.87
C ILE A 349 8.64 -38.85 28.21
N GLY A 350 8.76 -40.04 28.80
CA GLY A 350 8.18 -40.35 30.11
C GLY A 350 8.78 -39.51 31.23
N TYR A 351 10.10 -39.29 31.21
CA TYR A 351 10.79 -38.39 32.13
C TYR A 351 10.24 -36.96 32.01
N ILE A 352 10.18 -36.40 30.80
CA ILE A 352 9.70 -35.03 30.58
C ILE A 352 8.25 -34.87 31.02
N GLY A 353 7.38 -35.83 30.68
CA GLY A 353 5.99 -35.84 31.15
C GLY A 353 5.89 -35.90 32.68
N THR A 354 6.77 -36.67 33.34
CA THR A 354 6.82 -36.75 34.81
C THR A 354 7.27 -35.43 35.44
N VAL A 355 8.30 -34.79 34.87
CA VAL A 355 8.77 -33.47 35.33
C VAL A 355 7.63 -32.46 35.24
N LEU A 356 7.00 -32.32 34.08
CA LEU A 356 5.89 -31.38 33.89
C LEU A 356 4.71 -31.68 34.83
N GLY A 357 4.35 -32.95 35.00
CA GLY A 357 3.32 -33.38 35.94
C GLY A 357 3.65 -33.03 37.41
N ASN A 358 4.90 -33.20 37.84
CA ASN A 358 5.35 -32.83 39.20
C ASN A 358 5.25 -31.32 39.45
N HIS A 359 5.39 -30.52 38.40
CA HIS A 359 5.22 -29.07 38.45
C HIS A 359 3.78 -28.62 38.11
N ASN A 360 2.81 -29.54 38.08
CA ASN A 360 1.40 -29.31 37.77
C ASN A 360 1.14 -28.63 36.41
N VAL A 361 1.94 -28.96 35.40
CA VAL A 361 1.76 -28.49 34.02
C VAL A 361 1.12 -29.57 33.17
N ASN A 362 -0.07 -29.31 32.62
CA ASN A 362 -0.76 -30.24 31.72
C ASN A 362 -0.24 -30.11 30.28
N ILE A 363 -0.18 -31.23 29.56
CA ILE A 363 0.21 -31.27 28.13
C ILE A 363 -1.07 -31.48 27.32
N ALA A 364 -1.49 -30.46 26.58
CA ALA A 364 -2.67 -30.50 25.73
C ALA A 364 -2.41 -31.19 24.39
N HIS A 365 -1.20 -31.03 23.84
CA HIS A 365 -0.79 -31.69 22.60
C HIS A 365 0.72 -31.93 22.60
N MET A 366 1.13 -33.02 21.94
CA MET A 366 2.54 -33.39 21.79
C MET A 366 2.81 -33.76 20.34
N ALA A 367 3.79 -33.08 19.74
CA ALA A 367 4.29 -33.36 18.40
C ALA A 367 5.77 -33.74 18.46
N LEU A 368 6.15 -34.79 17.74
CA LEU A 368 7.52 -35.28 17.67
C LEU A 368 7.99 -35.30 16.22
N GLY A 369 9.19 -34.81 15.96
CA GLY A 369 9.84 -34.83 14.64
C GLY A 369 11.24 -35.44 14.73
N ARG A 370 11.60 -36.25 13.74
CA ARG A 370 12.93 -36.90 13.64
C ARG A 370 13.61 -36.51 12.32
N LEU A 371 14.93 -36.32 12.35
CA LEU A 371 15.68 -35.80 11.21
C LEU A 371 15.73 -36.75 9.99
N GLN A 372 15.52 -38.06 10.17
CA GLN A 372 15.79 -39.06 9.12
C GLN A 372 14.76 -40.19 9.01
N ASN A 373 13.60 -40.09 9.66
CA ASN A 373 12.59 -41.17 9.76
C ASN A 373 13.14 -42.55 10.19
N GLN A 374 14.37 -42.60 10.73
CA GLN A 374 14.99 -43.79 11.30
C GLN A 374 14.91 -43.73 12.83
N PRO A 375 14.87 -44.88 13.54
CA PRO A 375 14.91 -44.91 15.00
C PRO A 375 16.24 -44.36 15.55
N GLY A 376 16.18 -43.52 16.59
CA GLY A 376 17.36 -42.90 17.19
C GLY A 376 17.83 -41.65 16.43
N GLY A 377 18.80 -40.94 17.01
CA GLY A 377 19.36 -39.71 16.44
C GLY A 377 18.70 -38.43 16.97
N GLU A 378 18.95 -37.32 16.29
CA GLU A 378 18.41 -36.01 16.68
C GLU A 378 16.90 -35.94 16.38
N ALA A 379 16.17 -35.43 17.37
CA ALA A 379 14.74 -35.24 17.34
C ALA A 379 14.34 -33.90 17.97
N ILE A 380 13.14 -33.47 17.63
CA ILE A 380 12.50 -32.31 18.23
C ILE A 380 11.14 -32.71 18.78
N ALA A 381 10.77 -32.09 19.89
CA ALA A 381 9.45 -32.20 20.45
C ALA A 381 8.86 -30.81 20.64
N VAL A 382 7.57 -30.68 20.36
CA VAL A 382 6.77 -29.49 20.61
C VAL A 382 5.61 -29.90 21.50
N LEU A 383 5.59 -29.40 22.73
CA LEU A 383 4.52 -29.63 23.69
C LEU A 383 3.68 -28.35 23.79
N ASN A 384 2.42 -28.42 23.38
CA ASN A 384 1.46 -27.37 23.73
C ASN A 384 0.99 -27.66 25.16
N VAL A 385 1.28 -26.73 26.08
CA VAL A 385 1.04 -26.91 27.51
C VAL A 385 0.02 -25.90 28.02
N ASP A 386 -0.73 -26.30 29.03
CA ASP A 386 -1.70 -25.43 29.68
C ASP A 386 -1.03 -24.55 30.74
N GLY A 387 -1.30 -23.25 30.69
CA GLY A 387 -0.78 -22.28 31.66
C GLY A 387 0.73 -22.05 31.55
N ASP A 388 1.28 -21.30 32.50
CA ASP A 388 2.71 -20.98 32.53
C ASP A 388 3.55 -22.19 32.97
N VAL A 389 4.71 -22.38 32.32
CA VAL A 389 5.70 -23.39 32.71
C VAL A 389 6.68 -22.75 33.70
N PRO A 390 6.78 -23.25 34.94
CA PRO A 390 7.73 -22.72 35.91
C PRO A 390 9.19 -22.85 35.42
N GLU A 391 10.03 -21.85 35.71
CA GLU A 391 11.46 -21.89 35.36
C GLU A 391 12.17 -23.13 35.92
N ALA A 392 11.76 -23.60 37.09
CA ALA A 392 12.27 -24.83 37.71
C ALA A 392 12.03 -26.07 36.82
N ALA A 393 10.85 -26.17 36.20
CA ALA A 393 10.52 -27.27 35.29
C ALA A 393 11.37 -27.20 34.01
N ILE A 394 11.55 -25.99 33.46
CA ILE A 394 12.40 -25.77 32.27
C ILE A 394 13.85 -26.15 32.59
N ALA A 395 14.37 -25.75 33.75
CA ALA A 395 15.73 -26.06 34.18
C ALA A 395 15.92 -27.57 34.39
N GLU A 396 14.95 -28.25 34.98
CA GLU A 396 14.99 -29.71 35.18
C GLU A 396 15.02 -30.47 33.84
N VAL A 397 14.16 -30.10 32.89
CA VAL A 397 14.19 -30.68 31.53
C VAL A 397 15.52 -30.38 30.83
N SER A 398 16.04 -29.16 30.96
CA SER A 398 17.29 -28.73 30.30
C SER A 398 18.52 -29.44 30.85
N ASN A 399 18.49 -29.92 32.11
CA ASN A 399 19.61 -30.63 32.73
C ASN A 399 19.68 -32.12 32.35
N HIS A 400 18.68 -32.65 31.65
CA HIS A 400 18.73 -34.03 31.19
C HIS A 400 19.80 -34.20 30.10
N LYS A 401 20.70 -35.17 30.26
CA LYS A 401 21.89 -35.38 29.39
C LYS A 401 21.57 -35.52 27.90
N ASP A 402 20.39 -36.03 27.57
CA ASP A 402 19.94 -36.28 26.20
C ASP A 402 19.14 -35.11 25.61
N VAL A 403 18.98 -33.99 26.34
CA VAL A 403 18.31 -32.77 25.89
C VAL A 403 19.37 -31.72 25.56
N SER A 404 19.34 -31.20 24.33
CA SER A 404 20.35 -30.24 23.83
C SER A 404 19.88 -28.79 23.88
N CYS A 405 18.56 -28.56 23.86
CA CYS A 405 17.99 -27.21 23.90
C CYS A 405 16.55 -27.29 24.39
N VAL A 406 16.12 -26.32 25.20
CA VAL A 406 14.73 -26.11 25.61
C VAL A 406 14.38 -24.65 25.43
N LYS A 407 13.22 -24.37 24.84
CA LYS A 407 12.66 -23.03 24.68
C LYS A 407 11.16 -23.04 24.98
N LEU A 408 10.71 -22.06 25.74
CA LEU A 408 9.30 -21.76 25.91
C LEU A 408 8.94 -20.59 24.98
N ILE A 409 8.04 -20.83 24.02
CA ILE A 409 7.44 -19.77 23.21
C ILE A 409 6.05 -19.49 23.78
N LYS A 410 5.72 -18.20 23.95
CA LYS A 410 4.37 -17.77 24.30
C LYS A 410 3.69 -17.21 23.06
N MET A 411 2.59 -17.83 22.66
CA MET A 411 1.77 -17.41 21.52
C MET A 411 0.38 -17.00 22.01
N PRO A 412 -0.32 -16.12 21.28
CA PRO A 412 -1.73 -15.88 21.52
C PRO A 412 -2.54 -17.19 21.48
N PRO A 413 -3.60 -17.33 22.28
CA PRO A 413 -4.49 -18.49 22.19
C PRO A 413 -5.13 -18.56 20.79
N ALA A 414 -5.61 -19.75 20.39
CA ALA A 414 -6.21 -19.96 19.07
C ALA A 414 -7.38 -18.99 18.77
N THR A 415 -8.11 -18.57 19.81
CA THR A 415 -9.26 -17.67 19.71
C THR A 415 -8.92 -16.18 19.78
N ALA A 416 -7.65 -15.81 19.99
CA ALA A 416 -7.25 -14.41 20.03
C ALA A 416 -7.41 -13.79 18.65
N PRO A 417 -8.17 -12.69 18.50
CA PRO A 417 -8.22 -11.98 17.23
C PRO A 417 -6.87 -11.30 16.95
N LEU A 418 -6.56 -11.10 15.68
CA LEU A 418 -5.59 -10.09 15.30
C LEU A 418 -6.11 -8.75 15.79
N SER A 419 -5.32 -8.06 16.62
CA SER A 419 -5.71 -6.79 17.23
C SER A 419 -6.15 -5.74 16.21
N TRP A 420 -5.66 -5.85 14.98
CA TRP A 420 -5.90 -4.94 13.86
C TRP A 420 -6.84 -5.49 12.78
N LEU A 421 -7.35 -6.73 12.93
CA LEU A 421 -8.29 -7.36 11.99
C LEU A 421 -9.41 -8.07 12.77
N GLN A 422 -10.35 -7.27 13.31
CA GLN A 422 -11.47 -7.75 14.13
C GLN A 422 -12.58 -8.35 13.26
#